data_AF-A0A496WSD6-F1
#
_entry.id   AF-A0A496WSD6-F1
#
_cell.length_a   1.000
_cell.length_b   1.000
_cell.length_c   1.000
_cell.angle_alpha   90.00
_cell.angle_beta   90.00
_cell.angle_gamma   90.00
#
_symmetry.space_group_name_H-M   'P 1'
#
loop_
_entity.id
_entity.type
_entity.pdbx_description
1 polymer ?
#
loop_
_entity_poly.entity_id
_entity_poly.type
_entity_poly.pdbx_seq_one_letter_code
_entity_poly.pdbx_strand_id
1 'polypeptide(L)' 'SIGEPTLDAYWKDPDFDAKQRAFYYVRVLEIPTPRWTTYDAKFFKVKRPDNVPVSIQDRAYTSPIWYTP' A
#
# COMPACT_ATOMS: atom_id res chain seq x y z
N SER A 1 -1.49 -16.33 6.57
CA SER A 1 -0.71 -15.46 5.66
C SER A 1 -1.14 -14.02 5.91
N ILE A 2 -0.26 -13.02 5.70
CA ILE A 2 -0.58 -11.58 5.84
C ILE A 2 -0.76 -10.88 4.47
N GLY A 3 -0.86 -11.66 3.40
CA GLY A 3 -1.14 -11.22 2.04
C GLY A 3 -1.55 -12.42 1.18
N GLU A 4 -1.91 -12.15 -0.07
CA GLU A 4 -2.44 -13.12 -1.02
C GLU A 4 -1.99 -12.75 -2.45
N PRO A 5 -1.79 -13.70 -3.38
CA PRO A 5 -1.50 -13.40 -4.79
C PRO A 5 -2.62 -12.63 -5.50
N THR A 6 -3.86 -12.75 -5.01
CA THR A 6 -5.04 -12.04 -5.52
C THR A 6 -5.83 -11.46 -4.36
N LEU A 7 -6.28 -10.21 -4.49
CA LEU A 7 -7.11 -9.53 -3.50
C LEU A 7 -8.43 -9.13 -4.13
N ASP A 8 -9.53 -9.66 -3.57
CA ASP A 8 -10.89 -9.36 -4.01
C ASP A 8 -11.74 -8.91 -2.81
N ALA A 9 -12.51 -7.85 -2.99
CA ALA A 9 -13.45 -7.36 -1.98
C ALA A 9 -14.63 -6.65 -2.63
N TYR A 10 -15.78 -6.67 -1.96
CA TYR A 10 -16.93 -5.83 -2.29
C TYR A 10 -17.07 -4.72 -1.25
N TRP A 11 -17.22 -3.49 -1.73
CA TRP A 11 -17.53 -2.34 -0.90
C TRP A 11 -18.57 -1.48 -1.59
N LYS A 12 -19.50 -0.94 -0.80
CA LYS A 12 -20.55 -0.02 -1.24
C LYS A 12 -20.46 1.24 -0.41
N ASP A 13 -20.49 2.39 -1.06
CA ASP A 13 -20.50 3.69 -0.39
C ASP A 13 -21.82 3.88 0.38
N PRO A 14 -21.79 3.92 1.73
CA PRO A 14 -22.98 4.10 2.55
C PRO A 14 -23.57 5.51 2.43
N ASP A 15 -22.78 6.49 2.00
CA ASP A 15 -23.13 7.90 1.98
C ASP A 15 -23.33 8.42 0.54
N PHE A 16 -23.49 7.50 -0.43
CA PHE A 16 -23.60 7.86 -1.85
C PHE A 16 -24.81 8.78 -2.14
N ASP A 17 -24.53 9.93 -2.74
CA ASP A 17 -25.52 10.86 -3.27
C ASP A 17 -25.31 11.05 -4.78
N ALA A 18 -26.30 10.64 -5.57
CA ALA A 18 -26.28 10.73 -7.03
C ALA A 18 -26.21 12.17 -7.57
N LYS A 19 -26.45 13.19 -6.73
CA LYS A 19 -26.31 14.60 -7.11
C LYS A 19 -24.89 15.13 -6.95
N GLN A 20 -23.98 14.35 -6.36
CA GLN A 20 -22.62 14.76 -6.07
C GLN A 20 -21.64 14.11 -7.05
N ARG A 21 -20.60 14.86 -7.42
CA ARG A 21 -19.45 14.27 -8.13
C ARG A 21 -18.67 13.42 -7.14
N ALA A 22 -18.26 12.22 -7.55
CA ALA A 22 -17.47 11.32 -6.74
C ALA A 22 -16.39 10.64 -7.58
N PHE A 23 -15.41 10.04 -6.93
CA PHE A 23 -14.47 9.13 -7.58
C PHE A 23 -14.08 8.01 -6.61
N TYR A 24 -13.85 6.83 -7.16
CA TYR A 24 -13.52 5.64 -6.38
C TYR A 24 -12.24 5.00 -6.91
N TYR A 25 -11.39 4.54 -6.00
CA TYR A 25 -10.19 3.79 -6.33
C TYR A 25 -9.89 2.78 -5.22
N VAL A 26 -9.16 1.73 -5.58
CA VAL A 26 -8.64 0.77 -4.61
C VAL A 26 -7.19 1.13 -4.30
N ARG A 27 -6.80 1.03 -3.03
CA ARG A 27 -5.40 1.10 -2.59
C ARG A 27 -4.97 -0.22 -1.98
N VAL A 28 -3.78 -0.66 -2.33
CA VAL A 28 -3.16 -1.87 -1.77
C VAL A 28 -1.90 -1.47 -1.02
N LEU A 29 -1.67 -2.10 0.14
CA LEU A 29 -0.45 -1.92 0.94
C LEU A 29 0.41 -3.16 0.78
N GLU A 30 1.68 -2.96 0.44
CA GLU A 30 2.67 -4.04 0.42
C GLU A 30 2.86 -4.62 1.83
N ILE A 31 3.25 -5.88 1.93
CA ILE A 31 3.83 -6.40 3.18
C ILE A 31 5.16 -5.67 3.40
N PRO A 32 5.47 -5.13 4.60
CA PRO A 32 6.72 -4.41 4.81
C PRO A 32 7.95 -5.22 4.40
N THR A 33 8.77 -4.67 3.51
CA THR A 33 9.99 -5.31 2.99
C THR A 33 11.24 -4.66 3.57
N PRO A 34 12.34 -5.41 3.74
CA PRO A 34 13.60 -4.81 4.20
C PRO A 34 14.06 -3.70 3.27
N ARG A 35 14.51 -2.58 3.85
CA ARG A 35 15.17 -1.50 3.09
C ARG A 35 16.57 -1.95 2.65
N TRP A 36 17.13 -1.33 1.62
CA TRP A 36 18.51 -1.58 1.15
C TRP A 36 19.55 -1.56 2.29
N THR A 37 19.44 -0.63 3.24
CA THR A 37 20.35 -0.55 4.41
C THR A 37 20.30 -1.79 5.30
N THR A 38 19.16 -2.47 5.36
CA THR A 38 18.98 -3.72 6.11
C THR A 38 19.58 -4.90 5.34
N TYR A 39 19.43 -4.92 4.01
CA TYR A 39 20.11 -5.89 3.15
C TYR A 39 21.63 -5.77 3.24
N ASP A 40 22.17 -4.55 3.16
CA ASP A 40 23.61 -4.28 3.23
C ASP A 40 24.19 -4.67 4.59
N ALA A 41 23.53 -4.29 5.70
CA ALA A 41 23.97 -4.66 7.04
C ALA A 41 24.09 -6.18 7.20
N LYS A 42 23.11 -6.93 6.69
CA LYS A 42 23.13 -8.39 6.67
C LYS A 42 24.25 -8.93 5.78
N PHE A 43 24.42 -8.39 4.58
CA PHE A 43 25.40 -8.85 3.59
C PHE A 43 26.84 -8.62 4.07
N PHE A 44 27.15 -7.41 4.54
CA PHE A 44 28.48 -7.04 5.03
C PHE A 44 28.76 -7.46 6.48
N LYS A 45 27.77 -8.05 7.17
CA LYS A 45 27.87 -8.46 8.59
C LYS A 45 28.23 -7.30 9.53
N VAL A 46 27.69 -6.12 9.25
CA VAL A 46 27.88 -4.91 10.07
C VAL A 46 26.60 -4.56 10.81
N LYS A 47 26.72 -3.80 11.91
CA LYS A 47 25.54 -3.28 12.59
C LYS A 47 24.87 -2.22 11.70
N ARG A 48 23.56 -2.37 11.50
CA ARG A 48 22.73 -1.36 10.83
C ARG A 48 22.70 -0.07 11.66
N PRO A 49 22.79 1.13 11.05
CA PRO A 49 22.60 2.39 11.77
C PRO A 49 21.23 2.44 12.47
N ASP A 50 21.19 2.93 13.70
CA ASP A 50 19.96 2.94 14.51
C ASP A 50 19.00 4.08 14.12
N ASN A 51 19.49 5.08 13.37
CA ASN A 51 18.75 6.27 12.94
C ASN A 51 18.00 6.13 11.61
N VAL A 52 17.98 4.93 11.00
CA VAL A 52 17.22 4.67 9.77
C VAL A 52 16.09 3.68 10.03
N PRO A 53 15.03 3.59 9.20
CA PRO A 53 14.05 2.50 9.31
C PRO A 53 14.64 1.14 8.91
N VAL A 54 14.08 0.05 9.45
CA VAL A 54 14.47 -1.33 9.10
C VAL A 54 13.80 -1.83 7.81
N SER A 55 12.62 -1.31 7.51
CA SER A 55 11.79 -1.71 6.37
C SER A 55 11.22 -0.50 5.66
N ILE A 56 10.71 -0.74 4.45
CA ILE A 56 9.85 0.16 3.68
C ILE A 56 8.51 -0.54 3.44
N GLN A 57 7.51 0.22 3.05
CA GLN A 57 6.21 -0.31 2.68
C GLN A 57 5.65 0.53 1.54
N ASP A 58 5.55 -0.07 0.36
CA ASP A 58 5.02 0.61 -0.80
C ASP A 58 3.49 0.47 -0.90
N ARG A 59 2.91 1.33 -1.74
CA ARG A 59 1.46 1.41 -1.96
C ARG A 59 1.18 1.46 -3.44
N ALA A 60 0.21 0.65 -3.87
CA ALA A 60 -0.33 0.73 -5.22
C ALA A 60 -1.72 1.36 -5.17
N TYR A 61 -2.03 2.16 -6.19
CA TYR A 61 -3.32 2.80 -6.39
C TYR A 61 -3.86 2.40 -7.75
N THR A 62 -5.14 2.05 -7.84
CA THR A 62 -5.78 1.87 -9.14
C THR A 62 -6.08 3.21 -9.79
N SER A 63 -6.31 3.21 -11.10
CA SER A 63 -6.93 4.36 -11.76
C SER A 63 -8.28 4.67 -11.08
N PRO A 64 -8.61 5.96 -10.88
CA PRO A 64 -9.90 6.34 -10.32
C PRO A 64 -11.03 6.10 -11.33
N ILE A 65 -12.17 5.64 -10.83
CA ILE A 65 -13.44 5.61 -11.55
C ILE A 65 -14.22 6.86 -11.15
N TRP A 66 -14.50 7.72 -12.12
CA TRP A 66 -15.22 8.98 -11.88
C TRP A 66 -16.73 8.79 -12.01
N TYR A 67 -17.48 9.40 -11.10
CA TYR A 67 -18.92 9.57 -11.19
C TYR A 67 -19.24 11.06 -11.36
N THR A 68 -19.89 11.39 -12.48
CA THR A 68 -20.36 12.74 -12.79
C THR A 68 -21.87 12.67 -12.97
N PRO A 69 -22.67 13.34 -12.10
CA PRO A 69 -24.13 13.38 -12.17
C PRO A 69 -24.69 13.84 -13.53
#